data_AF-A0AAW4PWL0-F1
#
_entry.id   AF-A0AAW4PWL0-F1
#
_cell.length_a   1.000
_cell.length_b   1.000
_cell.length_c   1.000
_cell.angle_alpha   90.00
_cell.angle_beta   90.00
_cell.angle_gamma   90.00
#
_symmetry.space_group_name_H-M   'P 1'
#
loop_
_entity.id
_entity.type
_entity.pdbx_description
1 polymer ?
#
loop_
_entity_poly.entity_id
_entity_poly.type
_entity_poly.pdbx_seq_one_letter_code
_entity_poly.pdbx_strand_id
1 'polypeptide(L)' 'MAIQQSRIIDYRVAIDVDDENLFRFFEQYEDEAAFGAHAESEHFERFEAELPELLGGEPEVTRFEVESATDVEL' A
#
# COMPACT_ATOMS: atom_id res chain seq x y z
N MET A 1 7.23 -7.41 10.91
CA MET A 1 6.00 -8.02 10.37
C MET A 1 6.33 -8.36 8.91
N ALA A 2 6.46 -9.64 8.57
CA ALA A 2 6.80 -10.05 7.21
C ALA A 2 5.48 -10.23 6.43
N ILE A 3 5.23 -9.39 5.43
CA ILE A 3 4.06 -9.51 4.57
C ILE A 3 4.38 -10.61 3.54
N GLN A 4 3.96 -11.83 3.83
CA GLN A 4 3.98 -12.92 2.85
C GLN A 4 2.64 -12.90 2.09
N GLN A 5 2.53 -12.03 1.10
CA GLN A 5 1.46 -12.08 0.10
C GLN A 5 2.15 -12.36 -1.22
N SER A 6 2.03 -13.58 -1.73
CA SER A 6 2.81 -14.12 -2.85
C SER A 6 2.69 -13.37 -4.19
N ARG A 7 1.95 -12.26 -4.24
CA ARG A 7 1.60 -11.48 -5.42
C ARG A 7 1.67 -9.95 -5.21
N ILE A 8 2.34 -9.52 -4.13
CA ILE A 8 2.79 -8.13 -3.95
C ILE A 8 4.19 -8.04 -4.57
N ILE A 9 4.34 -7.21 -5.58
CA ILE A 9 5.61 -6.98 -6.29
C ILE A 9 6.51 -6.05 -5.47
N ASP A 10 5.94 -4.97 -4.94
CA ASP A 10 6.66 -3.98 -4.14
C ASP A 10 5.75 -3.41 -3.04
N TYR A 11 6.34 -3.15 -1.88
CA TYR A 11 5.65 -2.56 -0.74
C TYR A 11 6.62 -1.64 0.00
N ARG A 12 6.37 -0.33 -0.07
CA ARG A 12 7.22 0.68 0.57
C ARG A 12 6.37 1.64 1.37
N VAL A 13 6.89 1.98 2.55
CA VAL A 13 6.35 3.06 3.38
C VAL A 13 7.40 4.15 3.46
N ALA A 14 6.98 5.37 3.19
CA ALA A 14 7.81 6.56 3.31
C ALA A 14 7.16 7.55 4.28
N ILE A 15 7.99 8.37 4.92
CA ILE A 15 7.55 9.53 5.69
C ILE A 15 7.78 10.76 4.81
N ASP A 16 6.83 11.69 4.80
CA ASP A 16 6.99 12.97 4.09
C ASP A 16 8.19 13.75 4.62
N VAL A 17 8.85 14.49 3.73
CA VAL A 17 10.08 15.23 4.08
C VAL A 17 9.78 16.54 4.80
N ASP A 18 8.58 17.09 4.63
CA ASP A 18 8.09 18.33 5.21
C ASP A 18 7.14 18.07 6.40
N ASP A 19 6.50 16.89 6.49
CA ASP A 19 5.60 16.48 7.59
C ASP A 19 5.91 15.07 8.12
N GLU A 20 6.47 14.99 9.33
CA GLU A 20 6.83 13.72 9.98
C GLU A 20 5.64 12.82 10.35
N ASN A 21 4.41 13.37 10.35
CA ASN A 21 3.19 12.60 10.65
C ASN A 21 2.48 12.10 9.38
N LEU A 22 2.97 12.46 8.19
CA LEU A 22 2.39 12.02 6.93
C LEU A 22 3.15 10.79 6.38
N PHE A 23 2.48 9.64 6.45
CA PHE A 23 2.98 8.38 5.90
C PHE A 23 2.40 8.15 4.50
N ARG A 24 3.25 7.70 3.57
CA ARG A 24 2.85 7.30 2.23
C ARG A 24 3.16 5.84 1.99
N PHE A 25 2.13 5.10 1.62
CA PHE A 25 2.20 3.70 1.27
C PHE A 25 2.23 3.58 -0.25
N PHE A 26 3.24 2.90 -0.79
CA PHE A 26 3.36 2.57 -2.20
C PHE A 26 3.33 1.06 -2.34
N GLU A 27 2.29 0.57 -3.00
CA GLU A 27 1.98 -0.85 -3.08
C GLU A 27 1.77 -1.23 -4.55
N GLN A 28 2.57 -2.18 -5.03
CA GLN A 28 2.47 -2.72 -6.38
C GLN A 28 2.00 -4.16 -6.31
N TYR A 29 0.93 -4.45 -7.03
CA TYR A 29 0.29 -5.76 -7.10
C TYR A 29 0.50 -6.37 -8.48
N GLU A 30 0.59 -7.70 -8.54
CA GLU A 30 0.67 -8.44 -9.82
C GLU A 30 -0.54 -8.18 -10.71
N ASP A 31 -1.74 -8.18 -10.11
CA ASP A 31 -3.00 -7.95 -10.79
C ASP A 31 -4.08 -7.45 -9.81
N GLU A 32 -5.28 -7.21 -10.34
CA GLU A 32 -6.45 -6.80 -9.54
C GLU A 32 -6.89 -7.86 -8.52
N ALA A 33 -6.73 -9.15 -8.84
CA ALA A 33 -7.09 -10.22 -7.92
C ALA A 33 -6.14 -10.27 -6.70
N ALA A 34 -4.87 -9.91 -6.89
CA ALA A 34 -3.90 -9.75 -5.82
C ALA A 34 -4.23 -8.56 -4.92
N PHE A 35 -4.67 -7.43 -5.49
CA PHE A 35 -5.17 -6.29 -4.70
C PHE A 35 -6.41 -6.67 -3.90
N GLY A 36 -7.40 -7.32 -4.52
CA GLY A 36 -8.61 -7.78 -3.83
C GLY A 36 -8.29 -8.74 -2.68
N ALA A 37 -7.42 -9.72 -2.91
CA ALA A 37 -6.98 -10.64 -1.86
C ALA A 37 -6.23 -9.94 -0.71
N HIS A 38 -5.50 -8.86 -1.00
CA HIS A 38 -4.89 -8.04 0.04
C HIS A 38 -5.94 -7.26 0.84
N ALA A 39 -6.89 -6.60 0.18
CA ALA A 39 -7.95 -5.83 0.83
C ALA A 39 -8.88 -6.71 1.71
N GLU A 40 -9.05 -7.99 1.37
CA GLU A 40 -9.87 -8.95 2.13
C GLU A 40 -9.07 -9.73 3.21
N SER A 41 -7.81 -9.38 3.42
CA SER A 41 -6.93 -10.13 4.34
C SER A 41 -7.11 -9.72 5.80
N GLU A 42 -6.93 -10.67 6.72
CA GLU A 42 -7.04 -10.44 8.17
C GLU A 42 -6.11 -9.31 8.67
N HIS A 43 -4.91 -9.17 8.10
CA HIS A 43 -3.98 -8.11 8.50
C HIS A 43 -4.44 -6.74 8.03
N PHE A 44 -5.07 -6.65 6.85
CA PHE A 44 -5.60 -5.39 6.33
C PHE A 44 -6.85 -4.97 7.10
N GLU A 45 -7.76 -5.90 7.39
CA GLU A 45 -8.92 -5.64 8.26
C GLU A 45 -8.50 -5.11 9.64
N ARG A 46 -7.47 -5.69 10.25
CA ARG A 46 -6.93 -5.21 11.53
C ARG A 46 -6.35 -3.81 11.42
N PHE A 47 -5.59 -3.55 10.35
CA PHE A 47 -5.02 -2.23 10.11
C PHE A 47 -6.11 -1.17 9.91
N GLU A 48 -7.10 -1.46 9.05
CA GLU A 48 -8.24 -0.57 8.79
C GLU A 48 -9.03 -0.25 10.06
N ALA A 49 -9.23 -1.24 10.94
CA ALA A 49 -9.92 -1.05 12.21
C ALA A 49 -9.20 -0.07 13.17
N GLU A 50 -7.88 0.06 13.07
CA GLU A 50 -7.08 0.96 13.91
C GLU A 50 -6.94 2.37 13.30
N LEU A 51 -7.12 2.53 11.98
CA LEU A 51 -6.94 3.81 11.28
C LEU A 51 -7.77 4.99 11.85
N PRO A 52 -9.06 4.83 12.24
CA PRO A 52 -9.84 5.95 12.75
C PRO A 52 -9.28 6.60 14.02
N GLU A 53 -8.52 5.86 14.83
CA GLU A 53 -7.88 6.39 16.04
C GLU A 53 -6.50 7.01 15.76
N LEU A 54 -5.88 6.63 14.65
CA LEU A 54 -4.51 7.04 14.29
C LEU A 54 -4.48 8.21 13.30
N LEU A 55 -5.48 8.34 12.44
CA LEU A 55 -5.51 9.36 11.39
C LEU A 55 -6.11 10.68 11.88
N GLY A 56 -5.47 11.79 11.48
CA GLY A 56 -6.01 13.15 11.68
C GLY A 56 -7.14 13.53 10.71
N GLY A 57 -7.55 12.62 9.82
CA GLY A 57 -8.54 12.85 8.78
C GLY A 57 -8.73 11.61 7.88
N GLU A 58 -9.53 11.75 6.82
CA GLU A 58 -9.69 10.68 5.83
C GLU A 58 -8.39 10.46 5.04
N PRO A 59 -7.95 9.21 4.83
CA PRO A 59 -6.77 8.94 4.02
C PRO A 59 -7.06 9.19 2.53
N GLU A 60 -6.08 9.71 1.81
CA GLU A 60 -6.15 9.83 0.36
C GLU A 60 -5.62 8.56 -0.32
N VAL A 61 -6.40 7.98 -1.24
CA VAL A 61 -6.03 6.76 -1.97
C VAL A 61 -6.09 7.02 -3.47
N THR A 62 -4.99 6.74 -4.16
CA THR A 62 -4.90 6.82 -5.63
C THR A 62 -4.43 5.48 -6.18
N ARG A 63 -5.21 4.90 -7.11
CA ARG A 63 -4.85 3.67 -7.83
C ARG A 63 -4.38 4.01 -9.24
N PHE A 64 -3.25 3.43 -9.65
CA PHE A 64 -2.75 3.51 -11.01
C PHE A 64 -2.99 2.18 -11.71
N GLU A 65 -3.58 2.22 -12.90
CA GLU A 65 -3.62 1.08 -13.82
C GLU A 65 -2.36 1.11 -14.68
N VAL A 66 -1.48 0.12 -14.50
CA VAL A 66 -0.18 0.06 -15.18
C VAL A 66 -0.23 -1.03 -16.23
N GLU A 67 -0.26 -0.65 -17.51
CA GLU A 67 -0.28 -1.61 -18.62
C GLU A 67 1.09 -2.26 -18.88
N SER A 68 2.17 -1.54 -18.60
CA SER A 68 3.54 -2.05 -18.74
C SER A 68 4.52 -1.32 -17.83
N ALA A 69 5.58 -2.03 -17.45
CA ALA A 69 6.75 -1.49 -16.78
C ALA A 69 7.99 -2.10 -17.43
N THR A 70 9.12 -1.39 -17.41
CA THR A 70 10.38 -1.88 -17.97
C THR A 70 11.51 -1.46 -17.06
N ASP A 71 12.35 -2.41 -16.68
CA ASP A 71 13.55 -2.13 -15.91
C ASP A 71 14.55 -1.33 -16.76
N VAL A 72 15.12 -0.30 -16.16
CA VAL A 72 16.14 0.55 -16.78
C VAL A 72 17.44 0.39 -16.01
N GLU A 73 18.51 0.03 -16.71
CA GLU A 73 19.86 0.03 -16.14
C GLU A 73 20.41 1.47 -16.09
N LEU A 74 20.95 1.88 -14.94
CA LEU A 74 21.51 3.23 -14.69
C LEU A 74 23.04 3.25 -14.81
#